data_AF-A0A6A3B989-F1
#
_entry.id   AF-A0A6A3B989-F1
#
_cell.length_a   1.000
_cell.length_b   1.000
_cell.length_c   1.000
_cell.angle_alpha   90.00
_cell.angle_beta   90.00
_cell.angle_gamma   90.00
#
_symmetry.space_group_name_H-M   'P 1'
#
loop_
_entity.id
_entity.type
_entity.pdbx_description
1 polymer ?
#
loop_
_entity_poly.entity_id
_entity_poly.type
_entity_poly.pdbx_seq_one_letter_code
_entity_poly.pdbx_strand_id
1 'polypeptide(L)'
;MEDHNTATFPSKKYYNLDAYYKRQMEKESKKGVKKVLQAERTVFNDEDQRRQELLMAREKQKEEEVEALKRDMQSGMAQAMKEQAQLREEMAYMYKIGNFEAAAAIQKRLDPDVAM
;
A
#
# COMPACT_ATOMS: atom_id res chain seq x y z
N MET A 1 2.76 -21.47 -75.28
CA MET A 1 3.32 -21.40 -73.91
C MET A 1 3.47 -19.92 -73.62
N GLU A 2 2.51 -19.32 -72.91
CA GLU A 2 2.51 -17.88 -72.64
C GLU A 2 3.38 -17.63 -71.40
N ASP A 3 4.62 -17.18 -71.65
CA ASP A 3 5.53 -16.73 -70.60
C ASP A 3 4.95 -15.47 -69.94
N HIS A 4 4.41 -15.64 -68.74
CA HIS A 4 3.91 -14.53 -67.94
C HIS A 4 5.10 -13.70 -67.45
N ASN A 5 5.17 -12.44 -67.88
CA ASN A 5 6.20 -11.49 -67.50
C ASN A 5 6.14 -11.16 -65.99
N THR A 6 6.87 -11.94 -65.18
CA THR A 6 7.05 -11.70 -63.73
C THR A 6 8.04 -10.57 -63.42
N ALA A 7 8.53 -9.83 -64.42
CA ALA A 7 9.53 -8.76 -64.22
C ALA A 7 8.93 -7.39 -63.85
N THR A 8 7.62 -7.32 -63.57
CA THR A 8 6.96 -6.09 -63.09
C THR A 8 6.62 -6.12 -61.60
N PHE A 9 7.10 -7.11 -60.84
CA PHE A 9 7.02 -7.03 -59.39
C PHE A 9 7.97 -5.94 -58.88
N PRO A 10 7.51 -5.03 -57.99
CA PRO A 10 8.36 -4.00 -57.39
C PRO A 10 9.62 -4.65 -56.80
N SER A 11 10.80 -4.34 -57.36
CA SER A 11 12.02 -5.02 -56.92
C SER A 11 12.32 -4.65 -55.47
N LYS A 12 12.76 -5.62 -54.65
CA LYS A 12 13.14 -5.41 -53.24
C LYS A 12 14.15 -4.26 -53.05
N LYS A 13 14.94 -3.95 -54.09
CA LYS A 13 15.93 -2.86 -54.06
C LYS A 13 15.28 -1.47 -53.99
N TYR A 14 14.10 -1.29 -54.59
CA TYR A 14 13.45 0.03 -54.69
C TYR A 14 12.11 0.12 -53.96
N TYR A 15 11.49 -1.02 -53.62
CA TYR A 15 10.21 -1.05 -52.91
C TYR A 15 10.27 -2.00 -51.72
N ASN A 16 10.46 -1.43 -50.53
CA ASN A 16 10.34 -2.14 -49.26
C ASN A 16 8.87 -2.17 -48.83
N LEU A 17 8.15 -3.22 -49.22
CA LEU A 17 6.75 -3.43 -48.84
C LEU A 17 6.57 -3.46 -47.31
N ASP A 18 7.53 -4.04 -46.58
CA ASP A 18 7.52 -4.07 -45.12
C ASP A 18 7.56 -2.67 -44.51
N ALA A 19 8.36 -1.77 -45.09
CA ALA A 19 8.44 -0.39 -44.64
C ALA A 19 7.14 0.37 -44.96
N TYR A 20 6.49 0.07 -46.09
CA TYR A 20 5.20 0.63 -46.45
C TYR A 20 4.10 0.23 -45.47
N TYR A 21 3.97 -1.07 -45.16
CA TYR A 21 2.96 -1.57 -44.24
C TYR A 21 3.18 -1.07 -42.80
N LYS A 22 4.43 -1.03 -42.32
CA LYS A 22 4.76 -0.41 -41.02
C LYS A 22 4.32 1.06 -40.95
N ARG A 23 4.54 1.82 -42.03
CA ARG A 23 4.16 3.23 -42.10
C ARG A 23 2.65 3.45 -42.18
N GLN A 24 1.90 2.52 -42.78
CA GLN A 24 0.43 2.54 -42.74
C GLN A 24 -0.09 2.27 -41.33
N MET A 25 0.41 1.23 -40.67
CA MET A 25 0.04 0.89 -39.28
C MET A 25 0.32 2.05 -38.31
N GLU A 26 1.47 2.73 -38.44
CA GLU A 26 1.78 3.92 -37.64
C GLU A 26 0.87 5.11 -37.89
N LYS A 27 0.40 5.30 -39.13
CA LYS A 27 -0.54 6.37 -39.47
C LYS A 27 -1.91 6.10 -38.87
N GLU A 28 -2.37 4.85 -38.90
CA GLU A 28 -3.65 4.45 -38.31
C GLU A 28 -3.63 4.56 -36.79
N SER A 29 -2.55 4.12 -36.13
CA SER A 29 -2.41 4.25 -34.67
C SER A 29 -2.38 5.72 -34.22
N LYS A 30 -1.63 6.59 -34.93
CA LYS A 30 -1.59 8.03 -34.64
C LYS A 30 -2.92 8.75 -34.90
N LYS A 31 -3.73 8.29 -35.87
CA LYS A 31 -5.07 8.83 -36.14
C LYS A 31 -6.07 8.47 -35.04
N GLY A 32 -6.01 7.25 -34.51
CA GLY A 32 -6.86 6.81 -33.39
C GLY A 32 -6.66 7.69 -32.16
N VAL A 33 -5.42 7.99 -31.80
CA VAL A 33 -5.09 8.82 -30.63
C VAL A 33 -5.56 10.27 -30.81
N LYS A 34 -5.41 10.86 -32.01
CA LYS A 34 -5.85 12.24 -32.27
C LYS A 34 -7.37 12.44 -32.21
N LYS A 35 -8.17 11.44 -32.58
CA LYS A 35 -9.64 11.51 -32.48
C LYS A 35 -10.15 11.35 -31.05
N VAL A 36 -9.45 10.57 -30.23
CA VAL A 36 -9.79 10.38 -28.80
C VAL A 36 -9.48 11.64 -27.98
N LEU A 37 -8.46 12.42 -28.36
CA LEU A 37 -8.11 13.69 -27.69
C LEU A 37 -9.12 14.84 -27.92
N GLN A 38 -9.99 14.74 -28.93
CA GLN A 38 -11.03 15.76 -29.23
C GLN A 38 -12.42 15.38 -28.73
N ALA A 39 -12.60 14.20 -28.14
CA ALA A 39 -13.81 13.89 -27.41
C ALA A 39 -13.72 14.54 -26.04
N GLU A 40 -14.17 15.79 -25.94
CA GLU A 40 -14.43 16.41 -24.63
C GLU A 40 -15.28 15.43 -23.81
N ARG A 41 -14.71 14.92 -22.72
CA ARG A 41 -15.35 13.94 -21.85
C ARG A 41 -16.47 14.66 -21.08
N THR A 42 -17.65 14.77 -21.70
CA THR A 42 -18.85 15.37 -21.11
C THR A 42 -19.63 14.36 -20.27
N VAL A 43 -18.95 13.67 -19.34
CA VAL A 43 -19.63 12.84 -18.34
C VAL A 43 -19.25 13.34 -16.96
N PHE A 44 -20.07 14.27 -16.46
CA PHE A 44 -20.05 14.73 -15.08
C PHE A 44 -20.71 13.66 -14.19
N ASN A 45 -19.94 12.65 -13.78
CA ASN A 45 -20.32 11.73 -12.71
C ASN A 45 -19.91 12.33 -11.35
N ASP A 46 -20.41 13.52 -11.03
CA ASP A 46 -20.08 14.22 -9.78
C ASP A 46 -20.58 13.46 -8.54
N GLU A 47 -21.73 12.79 -8.64
CA GLU A 47 -22.30 12.00 -7.55
C GLU A 47 -21.47 10.78 -7.18
N ASP A 48 -20.97 10.03 -8.16
CA ASP A 48 -20.14 8.84 -7.90
C ASP A 48 -18.76 9.25 -7.35
N GLN A 49 -18.20 10.36 -7.83
CA GLN A 49 -16.98 10.94 -7.27
C GLN A 49 -17.19 11.35 -5.82
N ARG A 50 -18.31 12.03 -5.51
CA ARG A 50 -18.65 12.41 -4.15
C ARG A 50 -18.85 11.22 -3.22
N ARG A 51 -19.42 10.11 -3.71
CA ARG A 51 -19.54 8.86 -2.94
C ARG A 51 -18.18 8.27 -2.61
N GLN A 52 -17.26 8.24 -3.58
CA GLN A 52 -15.90 7.75 -3.37
C GLN A 52 -15.13 8.63 -2.37
N GLU A 53 -15.25 9.95 -2.48
CA GLU A 53 -14.62 10.89 -1.53
C GLU A 53 -15.12 10.67 -0.09
N LEU A 54 -16.42 10.46 0.10
CA LEU A 54 -17.00 10.18 1.42
C LEU A 54 -16.52 8.84 1.99
N LEU A 55 -16.37 7.81 1.15
CA LEU A 55 -15.84 6.51 1.58
C LEU A 55 -14.37 6.64 2.01
N MET A 56 -13.55 7.30 1.21
CA MET A 56 -12.14 7.56 1.53
C MET A 56 -11.99 8.39 2.81
N ALA A 57 -12.84 9.40 3.01
CA ALA A 57 -12.83 10.20 4.23
C ALA A 57 -13.16 9.34 5.47
N ARG A 58 -14.14 8.43 5.35
CA ARG A 58 -14.52 7.53 6.45
C ARG A 58 -13.43 6.49 6.74
N GLU A 59 -12.75 5.98 5.73
CA GLU A 59 -11.61 5.07 5.91
C GLU A 59 -10.45 5.76 6.62
N LYS A 60 -10.11 6.99 6.21
CA LYS A 60 -9.08 7.79 6.89
C LYS A 60 -9.40 8.03 8.36
N GLN A 61 -10.65 8.36 8.70
CA GLN A 61 -11.07 8.53 10.10
C GLN A 61 -10.87 7.24 10.91
N LYS A 62 -11.24 6.09 10.35
CA LYS A 62 -11.03 4.79 11.01
C LYS A 62 -9.53 4.48 11.18
N GLU A 63 -8.71 4.79 10.19
CA GLU A 63 -7.26 4.61 10.28
C GLU A 63 -6.65 5.49 11.37
N GLU A 64 -7.05 6.76 11.46
CA GLU A 64 -6.63 7.69 12.51
C GLU A 64 -7.05 7.21 13.90
N GLU A 65 -8.28 6.73 14.08
CA GLU A 65 -8.76 6.15 15.34
C GLU A 65 -7.93 4.93 15.76
N VAL A 66 -7.63 4.03 14.81
CA VAL A 66 -6.80 2.85 15.07
C VAL A 66 -5.36 3.25 15.40
N GLU A 67 -4.81 4.25 14.73
CA GLU A 67 -3.46 4.75 15.00
C GLU A 67 -3.37 5.43 16.38
N ALA A 68 -4.39 6.22 16.76
CA ALA A 68 -4.51 6.80 18.09
C ALA A 68 -4.56 5.71 19.16
N LEU A 69 -5.41 4.69 18.99
CA LEU A 69 -5.49 3.56 19.92
C LEU A 69 -4.15 2.82 20.04
N LYS A 70 -3.42 2.63 18.93
CA LYS A 70 -2.07 2.02 18.97
C LYS A 70 -1.08 2.87 19.75
N ARG A 71 -1.10 4.20 19.61
CA ARG A 71 -0.24 5.11 20.38
C ARG A 71 -0.57 5.06 21.86
N ASP A 72 -1.85 5.05 22.20
CA ASP A 72 -2.32 4.94 23.58
C ASP A 72 -1.87 3.61 24.19
N MET A 73 -2.08 2.49 23.49
CA MET A 73 -1.60 1.17 23.90
C MET A 73 -0.08 1.11 24.05
N GLN A 74 0.68 1.73 23.15
CA GLN A 74 2.14 1.82 23.26
C GLN A 74 2.56 2.62 24.49
N SER A 75 1.88 3.74 24.77
CA SER A 75 2.19 4.56 25.95
C SER A 75 1.84 3.83 27.25
N GLY A 76 0.69 3.16 27.32
CA GLY A 76 0.26 2.37 28.47
C GLY A 76 1.15 1.15 28.68
N MET A 77 1.52 0.45 27.61
CA MET A 77 2.46 -0.67 27.67
C MET A 77 3.86 -0.20 28.10
N ALA A 78 4.34 0.94 27.60
CA ALA A 78 5.62 1.50 28.02
C ALA A 78 5.63 1.93 29.50
N GLN A 79 4.52 2.45 30.00
CA GLN A 79 4.34 2.74 31.43
C GLN A 79 4.33 1.44 32.25
N ALA A 80 3.54 0.44 31.83
CA ALA A 80 3.49 -0.87 32.50
C ALA A 80 4.86 -1.56 32.52
N MET A 81 5.65 -1.49 31.45
CA MET A 81 7.02 -2.03 31.42
C MET A 81 7.95 -1.31 32.39
N LYS A 82 7.83 0.00 32.54
CA LYS A 82 8.61 0.77 33.52
C LYS A 82 8.24 0.39 34.95
N GLU A 83 6.96 0.27 35.25
CA GLU A 83 6.48 -0.15 36.58
C GLU A 83 6.95 -1.58 36.91
N GLN A 84 6.89 -2.49 35.94
CA GLN A 84 7.38 -3.86 36.13
C GLN A 84 8.90 -3.90 36.36
N ALA A 85 9.66 -3.02 35.70
CA ALA A 85 11.10 -2.88 35.94
C ALA A 85 11.41 -2.35 37.34
N GLN A 86 10.67 -1.32 37.80
CA GLN A 86 10.80 -0.77 39.15
C GLN A 86 10.51 -1.82 40.23
N LEU A 87 9.42 -2.59 40.07
CA LEU A 87 9.08 -3.67 41.00
C LEU A 87 10.17 -4.75 41.08
N ARG A 88 10.83 -5.07 39.95
CA ARG A 88 11.98 -6.00 39.95
C ARG A 88 13.18 -5.44 40.71
N GLU A 89 13.45 -4.15 40.58
CA GLU A 89 14.52 -3.47 41.32
C GLU A 89 14.23 -3.44 42.83
N GLU A 90 12.98 -3.10 43.21
CA GLU A 90 12.52 -3.12 44.60
C GLU A 90 12.63 -4.51 45.20
N MET A 91 12.20 -5.55 44.47
CA MET A 91 12.35 -6.94 44.88
C MET A 91 13.83 -7.28 45.13
N ALA A 92 14.73 -6.92 44.21
CA ALA A 92 16.17 -7.15 44.37
C ALA A 92 16.75 -6.41 45.59
N TYR A 93 16.25 -5.22 45.89
CA TYR A 93 16.62 -4.46 47.08
C TYR A 93 16.13 -5.14 48.37
N MET A 94 14.89 -5.62 48.41
CA MET A 94 14.34 -6.35 49.56
C MET A 94 15.10 -7.65 49.83
N TYR A 95 15.51 -8.38 48.78
CA TYR A 95 16.40 -9.53 48.92
C TYR A 95 17.77 -9.15 49.50
N LYS A 96 18.36 -8.02 49.08
CA LYS A 96 19.66 -7.54 49.62
C LYS A 96 19.59 -7.17 51.10
N ILE A 97 18.44 -6.68 51.57
CA ILE A 97 18.19 -6.34 52.97
C ILE A 97 17.80 -7.56 53.82
N GLY A 98 17.50 -8.70 53.18
CA GLY A 98 17.07 -9.92 53.87
C GLY A 98 15.59 -9.93 54.24
N ASN A 99 14.76 -9.05 53.66
CA ASN A 99 13.32 -9.06 53.84
C ASN A 99 12.65 -9.92 52.76
N PHE A 100 12.59 -11.23 53.04
CA PHE A 100 12.06 -12.22 52.10
C PHE A 100 10.53 -12.18 51.96
N GLU A 101 9.80 -11.75 53.00
CA GLU A 101 8.34 -11.65 52.95
C GLU A 101 7.88 -10.55 51.99
N ALA A 102 8.54 -9.37 52.05
CA ALA A 102 8.26 -8.28 51.13
C ALA A 102 8.63 -8.63 49.68
N ALA A 103 9.75 -9.34 49.47
CA ALA A 103 10.15 -9.81 48.14
C ALA A 103 9.15 -10.82 47.56
N ALA A 104 8.63 -11.75 48.37
CA ALA A 104 7.61 -12.72 47.95
C ALA A 104 6.27 -12.05 47.61
N ALA A 105 5.90 -10.98 48.32
CA ALA A 105 4.70 -10.20 48.00
C ALA A 105 4.83 -9.47 46.65
N ILE A 106 6.00 -8.91 46.34
CA ILE A 106 6.28 -8.27 45.04
C ILE A 106 6.29 -9.33 43.92
N GLN A 107 6.86 -10.51 44.16
CA GLN A 107 6.87 -11.61 43.20
C GLN A 107 5.45 -12.04 42.81
N LYS A 108 4.55 -12.24 43.79
CA LYS A 108 3.14 -12.55 43.52
C LYS A 108 2.41 -11.48 42.71
N ARG A 109 2.81 -10.22 42.85
CA ARG A 109 2.26 -9.10 42.08
C ARG A 109 2.81 -9.05 40.65
N LEU A 110 4.01 -9.59 40.44
CA LEU A 110 4.66 -9.66 39.12
C LEU A 110 4.20 -10.87 38.29
N ASP A 111 3.60 -11.88 38.94
CA ASP A 111 3.15 -13.11 38.31
C ASP A 111 1.92 -12.87 37.41
N PRO A 112 1.98 -13.24 36.12
CA PRO A 112 0.89 -12.98 35.17
C PRO A 112 -0.35 -13.87 35.36
N ASP A 113 -0.21 -15.02 36.04
CA ASP A 113 -1.30 -15.98 36.26
C ASP A 113 -2.33 -15.54 37.32
N VAL A 114 -2.07 -14.47 38.07
CA VAL A 114 -3.03 -13.93 39.07
C VAL A 114 -4.07 -13.00 38.42
N ALA A 115 -3.84 -12.57 37.17
CA ALA A 115 -4.70 -11.63 36.44
C ALA A 115 -5.59 -12.26 35.35
N MET A 116 -5.48 -13.58 35.11
CA MET A 116 -6.43 -14.36 34.29
C MET A 116 -7.42 -15.12 35.18
#